data_AF-A0A379A9P1-F1
#
_entry.id   AF-A0A379A9P1-F1
#
_cell.length_a   1.000
_cell.length_b   1.000
_cell.length_c   1.000
_cell.angle_alpha   90.00
_cell.angle_beta   90.00
_cell.angle_gamma   90.00
#
_symmetry.space_group_name_H-M   'P 1'
#
loop_
_entity.id
_entity.type
_entity.pdbx_description
1 polymer ?
#
loop_
_entity_poly.entity_id
_entity_poly.type
_entity_poly.pdbx_seq_one_letter_code
_entity_poly.pdbx_strand_id
1 'polypeptide(L)'
;MSAEEKSTLVRNIIAGLPGAEEGYTLEQFQAQLTQYDGIDKAKLREHMATFLRAIVPVAEETGVKLAVHPDDPPRPILGLPRIISTQEDMQWLKETVDSLHNGFCFCTGSYGVRADNALVEMAETYADRINFIHLRATKREANPASFHEAAHLAGDVDMVSVIKVILAEEQRRRRAGNLRAIPMRPDHGHQMLDDLHKRTNPGYSAIGRLKGLAELRGVEVALKQIYFAD
;
A
#
# COMPACT_ATOMS: atom_id res chain seq x y z
N MET A 1 13.00 20.60 20.94
CA MET A 1 13.22 20.74 19.49
C MET A 1 13.78 22.12 19.18
N SER A 2 14.92 22.20 18.50
CA SER A 2 15.49 23.40 17.91
C SER A 2 14.60 23.95 16.78
N ALA A 3 14.89 25.16 16.30
CA ALA A 3 14.18 25.75 15.16
C ALA A 3 14.36 24.91 13.88
N GLU A 4 15.56 24.38 13.66
CA GLU A 4 15.89 23.52 12.52
C GLU A 4 15.16 22.17 12.59
N GLU A 5 15.08 21.57 13.78
CA GLU A 5 14.32 20.33 14.00
C GLU A 5 12.84 20.53 13.72
N LYS A 6 12.26 21.67 14.14
CA LYS A 6 10.86 22.01 13.83
C LYS A 6 10.64 22.21 12.34
N SER A 7 11.52 22.96 11.66
CA SER A 7 11.43 23.19 10.22
C SER A 7 11.55 21.88 9.43
N THR A 8 12.46 21.01 9.84
CA THR A 8 12.65 19.69 9.22
C THR A 8 11.42 18.81 9.42
N LEU A 9 10.86 18.78 10.63
CA LEU A 9 9.63 18.02 10.90
C LEU A 9 8.46 18.51 10.03
N VAL A 10 8.23 19.82 9.96
CA VAL A 10 7.17 20.40 9.12
C VAL A 10 7.36 19.98 7.67
N ARG A 11 8.56 20.20 7.11
CA ARG A 11 8.87 19.84 5.73
C ARG A 11 8.66 18.34 5.45
N ASN A 12 9.06 17.47 6.37
CA ASN A 12 8.89 16.03 6.21
C ASN A 12 7.41 15.60 6.16
N ILE A 13 6.50 16.36 6.78
CA ILE A 13 5.06 16.04 6.82
C ILE A 13 4.33 16.62 5.60
N ILE A 14 4.58 17.87 5.21
CA ILE A 14 3.71 18.60 4.27
C ILE A 14 4.31 18.86 2.88
N ALA A 15 5.62 18.66 2.68
CA ALA A 15 6.26 19.00 1.40
C ALA A 15 6.17 17.90 0.33
N GLY A 16 5.47 16.79 0.61
CA GLY A 16 5.35 15.64 -0.27
C GLY A 16 6.56 14.70 -0.19
N LEU A 17 6.28 13.41 0.01
CA LEU A 17 7.29 12.34 -0.14
C LEU A 17 7.40 11.95 -1.63
N PRO A 18 8.46 11.24 -2.07
CA PRO A 18 8.59 10.80 -3.45
C PRO A 18 7.33 10.08 -3.96
N GLY A 19 6.76 10.55 -5.06
CA GLY A 19 5.50 10.04 -5.62
C GLY A 19 4.25 10.78 -5.14
N ALA A 20 4.36 11.74 -4.22
CA ALA A 20 3.31 12.72 -3.96
C ALA A 20 3.33 13.79 -5.05
N GLU A 21 2.16 14.10 -5.62
CA GLU A 21 1.99 15.08 -6.69
C GLU A 21 1.97 16.54 -6.17
N GLU A 22 2.03 16.76 -4.85
CA GLU A 22 1.83 18.07 -4.22
C GLU A 22 2.82 18.32 -3.07
N GLY A 23 3.33 19.57 -2.99
CA GLY A 23 4.13 20.06 -1.88
C GLY A 23 3.61 21.41 -1.39
N TYR A 24 3.44 21.57 -0.08
CA TYR A 24 2.76 22.72 0.53
C TYR A 24 3.66 23.53 1.45
N THR A 25 3.47 24.85 1.47
CA THR A 25 3.78 25.67 2.66
C THR A 25 2.75 25.40 3.77
N LEU A 26 3.02 25.82 5.01
CA LEU A 26 2.08 25.57 6.12
C LEU A 26 0.72 26.26 5.89
N GLU A 27 0.74 27.48 5.37
CA GLU A 27 -0.46 28.27 5.07
C GLU A 27 -1.26 27.63 3.94
N GLN A 28 -0.60 27.19 2.87
CA GLN A 28 -1.26 26.48 1.76
C GLN A 28 -1.83 25.15 2.25
N PHE A 29 -1.10 24.42 3.09
CA PHE A 29 -1.57 23.15 3.66
C PHE A 29 -2.82 23.36 4.49
N GLN A 30 -2.83 24.39 5.35
CA GLN A 30 -4.01 24.74 6.15
C GLN A 30 -5.21 25.09 5.27
N ALA A 31 -5.01 25.84 4.18
CA ALA A 31 -6.08 26.18 3.24
C ALA A 31 -6.64 24.93 2.52
N GLN A 32 -5.82 23.93 2.22
CA GLN A 32 -6.31 22.66 1.68
C GLN A 32 -7.11 21.87 2.71
N LEU A 33 -6.65 21.80 3.97
CA LEU A 33 -7.39 21.14 5.05
C LEU A 33 -8.80 21.74 5.22
N THR A 34 -8.93 23.06 5.11
CA THR A 34 -10.24 23.75 5.22
C THR A 34 -11.23 23.33 4.13
N GLN A 35 -10.80 22.87 2.96
CA GLN A 35 -11.71 22.38 1.92
C GLN A 35 -12.41 21.06 2.29
N TYR A 36 -11.90 20.36 3.30
CA TYR A 36 -12.50 19.15 3.84
C TYR A 36 -13.45 19.41 5.02
N ASP A 37 -13.71 20.68 5.36
CA ASP A 37 -14.68 21.00 6.41
C ASP A 37 -16.08 20.46 6.04
N GLY A 38 -16.70 19.75 6.99
CA GLY A 38 -17.95 19.01 6.76
C GLY A 38 -17.83 17.73 5.90
N ILE A 39 -16.63 17.31 5.48
CA ILE A 39 -16.42 16.03 4.77
C ILE A 39 -16.00 14.95 5.77
N ASP A 40 -16.97 14.19 6.24
CA ASP A 40 -16.72 13.02 7.09
C ASP A 40 -16.42 11.74 6.27
N LYS A 41 -16.28 10.60 6.97
CA LYS A 41 -16.00 9.29 6.33
C LYS A 41 -17.09 8.91 5.31
N ALA A 42 -18.35 9.16 5.64
CA ALA A 42 -19.48 8.81 4.77
C ALA A 42 -19.47 9.68 3.52
N LYS A 43 -19.26 10.99 3.68
CA LYS A 43 -19.22 11.92 2.57
C LYS A 43 -18.05 11.66 1.63
N LEU A 44 -16.87 11.36 2.18
CA LEU A 44 -15.71 10.99 1.35
C LEU A 44 -15.95 9.68 0.58
N ARG A 45 -16.64 8.71 1.18
CA ARG A 45 -17.08 7.48 0.49
C ARG A 45 -18.07 7.76 -0.63
N GLU A 46 -19.01 8.70 -0.48
CA GLU A 46 -19.92 9.11 -1.57
C GLU A 46 -19.15 9.70 -2.75
N HIS A 47 -18.15 10.55 -2.49
CA HIS A 47 -17.29 11.13 -3.52
C HIS A 47 -16.51 10.04 -4.26
N MET A 48 -15.88 9.12 -3.53
CA MET A 48 -15.17 7.98 -4.11
C MET A 48 -16.11 7.06 -4.91
N ALA A 49 -17.32 6.78 -4.43
CA ALA A 49 -18.30 6.01 -5.16
C ALA A 49 -18.70 6.67 -6.49
N THR A 50 -18.84 7.99 -6.49
CA THR A 50 -19.13 8.76 -7.70
C THR A 50 -18.01 8.63 -8.72
N PHE A 51 -16.75 8.76 -8.27
CA PHE A 51 -15.58 8.55 -9.11
C PHE A 51 -15.51 7.12 -9.67
N LEU A 52 -15.66 6.10 -8.81
CA LEU A 52 -15.58 4.69 -9.20
C LEU A 52 -16.65 4.32 -10.23
N ARG A 53 -17.90 4.75 -10.03
CA ARG A 53 -19.01 4.47 -10.97
C ARG A 53 -18.78 5.09 -12.34
N ALA A 54 -18.02 6.17 -12.43
CA ALA A 54 -17.66 6.79 -13.70
C ALA A 54 -16.46 6.10 -14.37
N ILE A 55 -15.41 5.75 -13.61
CA ILE A 55 -14.14 5.28 -14.19
C ILE A 55 -14.05 3.77 -14.40
N VAL A 56 -14.69 2.96 -13.54
CA VAL A 56 -14.59 1.49 -13.62
C VAL A 56 -15.17 0.94 -14.92
N PRO A 57 -16.33 1.41 -15.44
CA PRO A 57 -16.84 0.94 -16.73
C PRO A 57 -15.85 1.19 -17.89
N VAL A 58 -15.18 2.34 -17.88
CA VAL A 58 -14.15 2.69 -18.89
C VAL A 58 -12.93 1.78 -18.75
N ALA A 59 -12.51 1.48 -17.53
CA ALA A 59 -11.41 0.55 -17.26
C ALA A 59 -11.75 -0.87 -17.73
N GLU A 60 -13.01 -1.29 -17.57
CA GLU A 60 -13.51 -2.57 -18.06
C GLU A 60 -13.54 -2.64 -19.59
N GLU A 61 -14.10 -1.63 -20.26
CA GLU A 61 -14.16 -1.53 -21.72
C GLU A 61 -12.77 -1.59 -22.37
N THR A 62 -11.78 -0.97 -21.73
CA THR A 62 -10.40 -0.88 -22.25
C THR A 62 -9.48 -2.01 -21.76
N GLY A 63 -9.97 -2.91 -20.91
CA GLY A 63 -9.15 -3.99 -20.34
C GLY A 63 -8.19 -3.54 -19.22
N VAL A 64 -8.23 -2.27 -18.79
CA VAL A 64 -7.40 -1.72 -17.72
C VAL A 64 -7.85 -2.23 -16.36
N LYS A 65 -6.90 -2.69 -15.53
CA LYS A 65 -7.15 -3.12 -14.15
C LYS A 65 -6.74 -2.00 -13.19
N LEU A 66 -7.70 -1.38 -12.50
CA LEU A 66 -7.40 -0.43 -11.44
C LEU A 66 -6.90 -1.17 -10.19
N ALA A 67 -6.01 -0.52 -9.45
CA ALA A 67 -5.39 -1.05 -8.25
C ALA A 67 -5.27 0.06 -7.19
N VAL A 68 -6.35 0.30 -6.43
CA VAL A 68 -6.35 1.33 -5.39
C VAL A 68 -5.33 1.00 -4.30
N HIS A 69 -4.47 1.95 -3.97
CA HIS A 69 -3.49 1.81 -2.88
C HIS A 69 -4.15 2.15 -1.54
N PRO A 70 -3.81 1.45 -0.44
CA PRO A 70 -4.29 1.83 0.88
C PRO A 70 -3.75 3.16 1.37
N ASP A 71 -4.45 3.69 2.36
CA ASP A 71 -4.00 4.80 3.18
C ASP A 71 -2.69 4.47 3.93
N ASP A 72 -1.74 5.41 3.98
CA ASP A 72 -0.47 5.24 4.71
C ASP A 72 -0.13 6.48 5.58
N PRO A 73 -0.24 6.40 6.92
CA PRO A 73 -0.71 5.26 7.70
C PRO A 73 -2.24 5.00 7.53
N PRO A 74 -2.71 3.76 7.76
CA PRO A 74 -4.12 3.35 7.56
C PRO A 74 -5.03 3.76 8.73
N ARG A 75 -5.07 5.07 9.02
CA ARG A 75 -5.88 5.69 10.07
C ARG A 75 -6.15 7.17 9.77
N PRO A 76 -7.26 7.75 10.25
CA PRO A 76 -7.50 9.19 10.18
C PRO A 76 -6.37 9.98 10.82
N ILE A 77 -5.93 11.04 10.15
CA ILE A 77 -4.92 11.98 10.64
C ILE A 77 -5.36 13.41 10.29
N LEU A 78 -4.92 14.39 11.09
CA LEU A 78 -5.16 15.82 10.83
C LEU A 78 -6.66 16.20 10.73
N GLY A 79 -7.53 15.44 11.39
CA GLY A 79 -8.99 15.64 11.31
C GLY A 79 -9.64 15.13 10.02
N LEU A 80 -8.86 14.55 9.10
CA LEU A 80 -9.36 14.05 7.82
C LEU A 80 -9.76 12.57 7.88
N PRO A 81 -10.86 12.17 7.23
CA PRO A 81 -11.18 10.76 7.03
C PRO A 81 -10.18 10.10 6.07
N ARG A 82 -9.93 8.82 6.32
CA ARG A 82 -9.17 7.90 5.46
C ARG A 82 -10.02 6.64 5.26
N ILE A 83 -10.24 6.25 4.02
CA ILE A 83 -11.36 5.36 3.63
C ILE A 83 -10.93 4.07 2.92
N ILE A 84 -9.63 3.82 2.79
CA ILE A 84 -9.02 2.58 2.28
C ILE A 84 -7.96 2.12 3.29
N SER A 85 -8.39 1.85 4.53
CA SER A 85 -7.52 1.57 5.66
C SER A 85 -7.71 0.16 6.24
N THR A 86 -8.89 -0.44 6.08
CA THR A 86 -9.27 -1.71 6.72
C THR A 86 -9.90 -2.71 5.76
N GLN A 87 -10.16 -3.92 6.25
CA GLN A 87 -10.91 -4.95 5.53
C GLN A 87 -12.33 -4.48 5.17
N GLU A 88 -13.02 -3.77 6.07
CA GLU A 88 -14.36 -3.22 5.81
C GLU A 88 -14.34 -2.16 4.71
N ASP A 89 -13.25 -1.40 4.58
CA ASP A 89 -13.07 -0.46 3.49
C ASP A 89 -12.88 -1.18 2.13
N MET A 90 -12.14 -2.30 2.12
CA MET A 90 -12.02 -3.16 0.93
C MET A 90 -13.37 -3.76 0.54
N GLN A 91 -14.14 -4.26 1.51
CA GLN A 91 -15.49 -4.77 1.28
C GLN A 91 -16.40 -3.70 0.67
N TRP A 92 -16.42 -2.51 1.28
CA TRP A 92 -17.21 -1.39 0.79
C TRP A 92 -16.85 -1.01 -0.66
N LEU A 93 -15.56 -0.97 -1.01
CA LEU A 93 -15.12 -0.64 -2.37
C LEU A 93 -15.56 -1.71 -3.38
N LYS A 94 -15.46 -2.99 -3.02
CA LYS A 94 -15.96 -4.12 -3.82
C LYS A 94 -17.46 -4.02 -4.07
N GLU A 95 -18.26 -3.73 -3.03
CA GLU A 95 -19.72 -3.61 -3.13
C GLU A 95 -20.17 -2.36 -3.88
N THR A 96 -19.35 -1.30 -3.88
CA THR A 96 -19.68 -0.03 -4.54
C THR A 96 -19.71 -0.17 -6.07
N VAL A 97 -18.76 -0.92 -6.64
CA VAL A 97 -18.77 -1.33 -8.05
C VAL A 97 -18.17 -2.74 -8.16
N ASP A 98 -19.04 -3.73 -8.39
CA ASP A 98 -18.63 -5.14 -8.45
C ASP A 98 -18.05 -5.52 -9.82
N SER A 99 -16.82 -5.11 -10.07
CA SER A 99 -16.04 -5.50 -11.25
C SER A 99 -14.61 -5.89 -10.86
N LEU A 100 -14.04 -6.89 -11.53
CA LEU A 100 -12.62 -7.24 -11.35
C LEU A 100 -11.66 -6.14 -11.86
N HIS A 101 -12.18 -5.12 -12.56
CA HIS A 101 -11.43 -3.93 -12.97
C HIS A 101 -11.35 -2.89 -11.84
N ASN A 102 -12.19 -3.02 -10.81
CA ASN A 102 -12.15 -2.27 -9.56
C ASN A 102 -11.41 -3.09 -8.49
N GLY A 103 -10.07 -3.08 -8.56
CA GLY A 103 -9.23 -3.91 -7.70
C GLY A 103 -8.27 -3.14 -6.81
N PHE A 104 -7.43 -3.90 -6.11
CA PHE A 104 -6.55 -3.41 -5.05
C PHE A 104 -5.09 -3.46 -5.45
N CYS A 105 -4.34 -2.44 -5.05
CA CYS A 105 -2.91 -2.53 -4.81
C CYS A 105 -2.72 -2.97 -3.36
N PHE A 106 -2.45 -4.26 -3.12
CA PHE A 106 -2.31 -4.79 -1.77
C PHE A 106 -0.94 -4.41 -1.20
N CYS A 107 -0.88 -3.28 -0.47
CA CYS A 107 0.35 -2.84 0.18
C CYS A 107 0.43 -3.36 1.61
N THR A 108 1.23 -4.41 1.78
CA THR A 108 1.51 -5.04 3.08
C THR A 108 2.13 -4.07 4.09
N GLY A 109 2.97 -3.15 3.63
CA GLY A 109 3.60 -2.15 4.49
C GLY A 109 2.61 -1.17 5.10
N SER A 110 1.67 -0.66 4.30
CA SER A 110 0.65 0.31 4.74
C SER A 110 -0.43 -0.38 5.56
N TYR A 111 -1.09 -1.43 5.03
CA TYR A 111 -2.12 -2.16 5.78
C TYR A 111 -1.56 -2.75 7.09
N GLY A 112 -0.30 -3.20 7.07
CA GLY A 112 0.36 -3.85 8.21
C GLY A 112 0.75 -2.92 9.36
N VAL A 113 0.61 -1.59 9.22
CA VAL A 113 0.88 -0.64 10.30
C VAL A 113 -0.02 -0.91 11.51
N ARG A 114 -1.28 -1.28 11.29
CA ARG A 114 -2.26 -1.56 12.35
C ARG A 114 -2.39 -3.06 12.60
N ALA A 115 -2.44 -3.45 13.88
CA ALA A 115 -2.37 -4.86 14.29
C ALA A 115 -3.68 -5.64 14.05
N ASP A 116 -4.80 -4.94 13.90
CA ASP A 116 -6.13 -5.50 13.66
C ASP A 116 -6.41 -5.77 12.17
N ASN A 117 -5.51 -5.39 11.26
CA ASN A 117 -5.55 -5.85 9.88
C ASN A 117 -4.89 -7.23 9.77
N ALA A 118 -5.70 -8.29 9.68
CA ALA A 118 -5.23 -9.65 9.46
C ALA A 118 -4.80 -9.84 7.99
N LEU A 119 -3.57 -9.45 7.64
CA LEU A 119 -3.12 -9.33 6.25
C LEU A 119 -3.28 -10.60 5.41
N VAL A 120 -3.05 -11.77 6.00
CA VAL A 120 -3.21 -13.06 5.30
C VAL A 120 -4.68 -13.28 4.96
N GLU A 121 -5.58 -13.12 5.92
CA GLU A 121 -7.04 -13.25 5.73
C GLU A 121 -7.59 -12.22 4.74
N MET A 122 -7.13 -10.97 4.84
CA MET A 122 -7.47 -9.92 3.88
C MET A 122 -7.02 -10.29 2.46
N ALA A 123 -5.79 -10.78 2.32
CA ALA A 123 -5.26 -11.21 1.02
C ALA A 123 -6.05 -12.39 0.46
N GLU A 124 -6.44 -13.37 1.29
CA GLU A 124 -7.26 -14.53 0.90
C GLU A 124 -8.66 -14.09 0.45
N THR A 125 -9.30 -13.20 1.21
CA THR A 125 -10.68 -12.74 0.97
C THR A 125 -10.82 -11.96 -0.34
N TYR A 126 -9.79 -11.16 -0.69
CA TYR A 126 -9.83 -10.25 -1.84
C TYR A 126 -8.84 -10.63 -2.96
N ALA A 127 -8.27 -11.84 -2.91
CA ALA A 127 -7.25 -12.33 -3.84
C ALA A 127 -7.65 -12.16 -5.32
N ASP A 128 -8.92 -12.42 -5.65
CA ASP A 128 -9.48 -12.31 -7.00
C ASP A 128 -9.34 -10.91 -7.60
N ARG A 129 -9.20 -9.88 -6.76
CA ARG A 129 -9.16 -8.46 -7.11
C ARG A 129 -7.83 -7.78 -6.82
N ILE A 130 -6.85 -8.50 -6.31
CA ILE A 130 -5.49 -7.96 -6.19
C ILE A 130 -4.90 -7.83 -7.60
N ASN A 131 -4.70 -6.58 -8.02
CA ASN A 131 -4.22 -6.23 -9.36
C ASN A 131 -2.76 -5.77 -9.36
N PHE A 132 -2.23 -5.39 -8.18
CA PHE A 132 -0.84 -5.03 -7.94
C PHE A 132 -0.50 -5.24 -6.45
N ILE A 133 0.79 -5.38 -6.10
CA ILE A 133 1.21 -5.62 -4.72
C ILE A 133 2.47 -4.84 -4.40
N HIS A 134 2.46 -4.21 -3.22
CA HIS A 134 3.66 -3.71 -2.57
C HIS A 134 4.02 -4.67 -1.43
N LEU A 135 5.15 -5.35 -1.58
CA LEU A 135 5.68 -6.28 -0.58
C LEU A 135 6.81 -5.59 0.18
N ARG A 136 6.51 -5.07 1.37
CA ARG A 136 7.46 -4.53 2.34
C ARG A 136 6.87 -4.71 3.75
N ALA A 137 7.66 -4.44 4.78
CA ALA A 137 7.17 -4.57 6.15
C ALA A 137 7.52 -3.34 6.98
N THR A 138 6.60 -2.93 7.84
CA THR A 138 6.85 -1.98 8.92
C THR A 138 7.04 -2.73 10.24
N LYS A 139 7.60 -2.05 11.24
CA LYS A 139 7.69 -2.55 12.61
C LYS A 139 7.09 -1.52 13.56
N ARG A 140 6.04 -1.89 14.28
CA ARG A 140 5.50 -1.07 15.38
C ARG A 140 6.47 -1.04 16.54
N GLU A 141 6.51 0.10 17.22
CA GLU A 141 7.34 0.32 18.40
C GLU A 141 6.53 0.14 19.70
N ALA A 142 7.11 0.53 20.84
CA ALA A 142 6.45 0.46 22.14
C ALA A 142 5.12 1.25 22.17
N ASN A 143 5.06 2.39 21.46
CA ASN A 143 3.80 3.03 21.12
C ASN A 143 3.26 2.41 19.83
N PRO A 144 2.09 1.74 19.84
CA PRO A 144 1.54 1.07 18.66
C PRO A 144 1.25 1.99 17.46
N ALA A 145 1.12 3.30 17.68
CA ALA A 145 0.94 4.28 16.61
C ALA A 145 2.27 4.71 15.96
N SER A 146 3.40 4.47 16.64
CA SER A 146 4.75 4.69 16.13
C SER A 146 5.26 3.45 15.42
N PHE A 147 5.84 3.64 14.25
CA PHE A 147 6.41 2.56 13.45
C PHE A 147 7.55 3.08 12.58
N HIS A 148 8.39 2.17 12.11
CA HIS A 148 9.42 2.45 11.11
C HIS A 148 9.40 1.38 10.02
N GLU A 149 10.03 1.69 8.88
CA GLU A 149 10.25 0.71 7.81
C GLU A 149 11.24 -0.35 8.29
N ALA A 150 10.84 -1.62 8.27
CA ALA A 150 11.67 -2.75 8.66
C ALA A 150 12.41 -3.34 7.45
N ALA A 151 13.35 -4.27 7.68
CA ALA A 151 13.77 -5.15 6.59
C ALA A 151 12.57 -6.03 6.17
N HIS A 152 12.48 -6.37 4.89
CA HIS A 152 11.29 -7.00 4.28
C HIS A 152 10.80 -8.27 4.97
N LEU A 153 11.71 -9.03 5.59
CA LEU A 153 11.40 -10.28 6.30
C LEU A 153 11.51 -10.17 7.84
N ALA A 154 11.71 -8.96 8.39
CA ALA A 154 11.94 -8.74 9.82
C ALA A 154 10.97 -7.74 10.47
N GLY A 155 9.91 -7.35 9.76
CA GLY A 155 8.85 -6.50 10.30
C GLY A 155 7.72 -7.28 10.97
N ASP A 156 6.56 -6.66 11.06
CA ASP A 156 5.33 -7.27 11.62
C ASP A 156 4.52 -8.07 10.58
N VAL A 157 4.94 -8.06 9.32
CA VAL A 157 4.26 -8.77 8.23
C VAL A 157 4.77 -10.22 8.18
N ASP A 158 3.85 -11.19 8.23
CA ASP A 158 4.15 -12.57 7.82
C ASP A 158 4.25 -12.64 6.29
N MET A 159 5.42 -12.25 5.78
CA MET A 159 5.67 -12.13 4.35
C MET A 159 5.56 -13.46 3.62
N VAL A 160 5.92 -14.57 4.28
CA VAL A 160 5.89 -15.91 3.70
C VAL A 160 4.45 -16.33 3.45
N SER A 161 3.57 -16.17 4.44
CA SER A 161 2.16 -16.52 4.30
C SER A 161 1.46 -15.61 3.28
N VAL A 162 1.74 -14.30 3.27
CA VAL A 162 1.18 -13.40 2.25
C VAL A 162 1.59 -13.85 0.84
N ILE A 163 2.88 -14.09 0.58
CA ILE A 163 3.34 -14.53 -0.75
C ILE A 163 2.68 -15.86 -1.13
N LYS A 164 2.52 -16.80 -0.18
CA LYS A 164 1.85 -18.07 -0.44
C LYS A 164 0.40 -17.89 -0.92
N VAL A 165 -0.37 -16.98 -0.32
CA VAL A 165 -1.73 -16.65 -0.75
C VAL A 165 -1.75 -16.10 -2.17
N ILE A 166 -0.83 -15.19 -2.49
CA ILE A 166 -0.72 -14.61 -3.83
C ILE A 166 -0.39 -15.68 -4.87
N LEU A 167 0.53 -16.60 -4.57
CA LEU A 167 0.88 -17.71 -5.46
C LEU A 167 -0.29 -18.68 -5.67
N ALA A 168 -1.06 -18.97 -4.61
CA ALA A 168 -2.27 -19.78 -4.72
C ALA A 168 -3.30 -19.14 -5.64
N GLU A 169 -3.48 -17.83 -5.55
CA GLU A 169 -4.37 -17.08 -6.45
C GLU A 169 -3.87 -17.08 -7.90
N GLU A 170 -2.57 -16.87 -8.12
CA GLU A 170 -2.00 -16.97 -9.47
C GLU A 170 -2.21 -18.37 -10.07
N GLN A 171 -2.02 -19.43 -9.29
CA GLN A 171 -2.27 -20.80 -9.77
C GLN A 171 -3.76 -21.02 -10.06
N ARG A 172 -4.67 -20.52 -9.21
CA ARG A 172 -6.11 -20.55 -9.47
C ARG A 172 -6.47 -19.84 -10.77
N ARG A 173 -5.92 -18.63 -11.00
CA ARG A 173 -6.10 -17.87 -12.25
C ARG A 173 -5.62 -18.67 -13.46
N ARG A 174 -4.42 -19.27 -13.39
CA ARG A 174 -3.86 -20.10 -14.48
C ARG A 174 -4.76 -21.29 -14.81
N ARG A 175 -5.25 -22.02 -13.80
CA ARG A 175 -6.19 -23.15 -13.98
C ARG A 175 -7.52 -22.71 -14.60
N ALA A 176 -7.93 -21.46 -14.39
CA ALA A 176 -9.10 -20.84 -15.03
C ALA A 176 -8.80 -20.21 -16.40
N GLY A 177 -7.61 -20.40 -16.96
CA GLY A 177 -7.21 -19.87 -18.28
C GLY A 177 -6.69 -18.42 -18.26
N ASN A 178 -6.57 -17.79 -17.09
CA ASN A 178 -5.98 -16.46 -16.94
C ASN A 178 -4.50 -16.55 -16.56
N LEU A 179 -3.62 -16.29 -17.52
CA LEU A 179 -2.16 -16.38 -17.33
C LEU A 179 -1.53 -15.10 -16.77
N ARG A 180 -2.32 -14.05 -16.48
CA ARG A 180 -1.79 -12.79 -15.95
C ARG A 180 -1.31 -12.97 -14.51
N ALA A 181 0.00 -12.86 -14.32
CA ALA A 181 0.62 -12.75 -13.00
C ALA A 181 0.20 -11.47 -12.27
N ILE A 182 0.28 -11.48 -10.95
CA ILE A 182 0.07 -10.30 -10.12
C ILE A 182 1.43 -9.59 -9.97
N PRO A 183 1.62 -8.41 -10.59
CA PRO A 183 2.89 -7.70 -10.47
C PRO A 183 3.14 -7.29 -9.02
N MET A 184 4.41 -7.29 -8.63
CA MET A 184 4.85 -6.81 -7.32
C MET A 184 6.00 -5.81 -7.46
N ARG A 185 6.21 -5.01 -6.41
CA ARG A 185 7.47 -4.29 -6.20
C ARG A 185 7.88 -4.37 -4.72
N PRO A 186 9.18 -4.25 -4.38
CA PRO A 186 9.66 -4.23 -2.99
C PRO A 186 9.28 -2.95 -2.23
N ASP A 187 8.60 -2.02 -2.91
CA ASP A 187 8.17 -0.72 -2.41
C ASP A 187 9.30 0.18 -1.92
N HIS A 188 9.56 0.19 -0.61
CA HIS A 188 10.61 0.96 0.03
C HIS A 188 11.79 0.08 0.43
N GLY A 189 12.97 0.70 0.59
CA GLY A 189 14.16 0.03 1.11
C GLY A 189 14.98 0.98 1.97
N HIS A 190 15.75 0.40 2.89
CA HIS A 190 16.66 1.21 3.71
C HIS A 190 17.75 1.86 2.87
N GLN A 191 18.14 3.07 3.24
CA GLN A 191 19.36 3.69 2.73
C GLN A 191 20.55 2.98 3.36
N MET A 192 21.40 2.34 2.55
CA MET A 192 22.48 1.48 3.03
C MET A 192 23.65 1.45 2.04
N LEU A 193 24.82 1.02 2.52
CA LEU A 193 26.06 0.94 1.75
C LEU A 193 26.33 2.28 1.03
N ASP A 194 26.70 2.25 -0.25
CA ASP A 194 27.02 3.43 -1.06
C ASP A 194 25.90 4.48 -1.09
N ASP A 195 24.65 4.07 -0.90
CA ASP A 195 23.52 5.01 -0.91
C ASP A 195 23.52 5.95 0.31
N LEU A 196 24.21 5.62 1.41
CA LEU A 196 24.35 6.51 2.59
C LEU A 196 25.11 7.80 2.28
N HIS A 197 25.95 7.78 1.25
CA HIS A 197 26.75 8.94 0.82
C HIS A 197 26.10 9.73 -0.31
N LYS A 198 24.83 9.44 -0.63
CA LYS A 198 24.07 10.07 -1.73
C LYS A 198 22.91 10.89 -1.17
N ARG A 199 22.52 11.92 -1.92
CA ARG A 199 21.20 12.53 -1.76
C ARG A 199 20.18 11.62 -2.44
N THR A 200 19.36 10.94 -1.64
CA THR A 200 18.37 9.97 -2.14
C THR A 200 16.94 10.48 -1.97
N ASN A 201 16.04 9.97 -2.80
CA ASN A 201 14.61 10.03 -2.53
C ASN A 201 14.30 9.16 -1.28
N PRO A 202 13.66 9.69 -0.22
CA PRO A 202 13.39 8.94 1.01
C PRO A 202 12.70 7.59 0.76
N GLY A 203 13.33 6.49 1.16
CA GLY A 203 12.82 5.11 0.95
C GLY A 203 13.04 4.53 -0.46
N TYR A 204 13.54 5.33 -1.41
CA TYR A 204 13.71 4.95 -2.83
C TYR A 204 15.16 4.81 -3.28
N SER A 205 16.10 4.69 -2.34
CA SER A 205 17.47 4.24 -2.64
C SER A 205 17.47 2.88 -3.35
N ALA A 206 18.54 2.57 -4.08
CA ALA A 206 18.57 1.39 -4.93
C ALA A 206 18.92 0.13 -4.14
N ILE A 207 19.97 0.18 -3.30
CA ILE A 207 20.57 -1.00 -2.68
C ILE A 207 19.59 -1.68 -1.72
N GLY A 208 18.91 -0.90 -0.87
CA GLY A 208 17.92 -1.45 0.05
C GLY A 208 16.71 -2.08 -0.63
N ARG A 209 16.21 -1.48 -1.73
CA ARG A 209 15.10 -2.05 -2.50
C ARG A 209 15.52 -3.29 -3.29
N LEU A 210 16.75 -3.30 -3.82
CA LEU A 210 17.33 -4.48 -4.45
C LEU A 210 17.46 -5.63 -3.46
N LYS A 211 17.92 -5.37 -2.24
CA LYS A 211 17.97 -6.36 -1.16
C LYS A 211 16.57 -6.93 -0.87
N GLY A 212 15.58 -6.07 -0.65
CA GLY A 212 14.20 -6.48 -0.41
C GLY A 212 13.63 -7.34 -1.55
N LEU A 213 13.83 -6.92 -2.80
CA LEU A 213 13.43 -7.70 -3.96
C LEU A 213 14.11 -9.08 -4.00
N ALA A 214 15.39 -9.15 -3.65
CA ALA A 214 16.12 -10.41 -3.61
C ALA A 214 15.58 -11.36 -2.52
N GLU A 215 15.24 -10.83 -1.34
CA GLU A 215 14.61 -11.58 -0.25
C GLU A 215 13.26 -12.17 -0.68
N LEU A 216 12.39 -11.33 -1.24
CA LEU A 216 11.04 -11.71 -1.67
C LEU A 216 11.06 -12.75 -2.80
N ARG A 217 11.95 -12.58 -3.78
CA ARG A 217 12.18 -13.55 -4.86
C ARG A 217 12.60 -14.91 -4.30
N GLY A 218 13.46 -14.93 -3.28
CA GLY A 218 13.88 -16.18 -2.63
C GLY A 218 12.70 -16.93 -2.00
N VAL A 219 11.84 -16.20 -1.26
CA VAL A 219 10.61 -16.74 -0.66
C VAL A 219 9.66 -17.28 -1.74
N GLU A 220 9.43 -16.50 -2.80
CA GLU A 220 8.57 -16.88 -3.91
C GLU A 220 9.05 -18.18 -4.60
N VAL A 221 10.34 -18.26 -4.93
CA VAL A 221 10.93 -19.45 -5.59
C VAL A 221 10.80 -20.69 -4.70
N ALA A 222 11.12 -20.57 -3.41
CA ALA A 222 11.02 -21.69 -2.48
C ALA A 222 9.57 -22.18 -2.34
N LEU A 223 8.61 -21.27 -2.18
CA LEU A 223 7.19 -21.63 -2.09
C LEU A 223 6.68 -22.29 -3.37
N LYS A 224 7.09 -21.79 -4.54
CA LYS A 224 6.76 -22.41 -5.84
C LYS A 224 7.25 -23.86 -5.90
N GLN A 225 8.49 -24.12 -5.51
CA GLN A 225 9.05 -25.48 -5.54
C GLN A 225 8.37 -26.45 -4.57
N ILE A 226 7.96 -25.97 -3.39
CA ILE A 226 7.40 -26.83 -2.33
C ILE A 226 5.89 -27.09 -2.53
N TYR A 227 5.13 -26.08 -2.95
CA TYR A 227 3.66 -26.13 -2.92
C TYR A 227 2.98 -25.97 -4.28
N PHE A 228 3.66 -25.36 -5.25
CA PHE A 228 3.07 -24.97 -6.54
C PHE A 228 3.89 -25.46 -7.73
N ALA A 229 4.58 -26.59 -7.57
CA ALA A 229 5.16 -27.31 -8.70
C ALA A 229 3.98 -27.83 -9.53
N ASP A 230 3.81 -27.25 -10.72
CA ASP A 230 2.89 -27.78 -11.74
C ASP A 230 3.45 -29.09 -12.32
#